data_AF-A0A838DIQ1-F1
#
_entry.id   AF-A0A838DIQ1-F1
#
_cell.length_a   1.000
_cell.length_b   1.000
_cell.length_c   1.000
_cell.angle_alpha   90.00
_cell.angle_beta   90.00
_cell.angle_gamma   90.00
#
_symmetry.space_group_name_H-M   'P 1'
#
loop_
_entity.id
_entity.type
_entity.pdbx_description
1 polymer ?
#
loop_
_entity_poly.entity_id
_entity_poly.type
_entity_poly.pdbx_seq_one_letter_code
_entity_poly.pdbx_strand_id
1 'polypeptide(L)'
;MKPFSDFPFLKQAFTEGERFRVRRARAERLLRNGSITQNQFDEFTQKGAIGSHLENLQRKGGFKGFNQHAVSIIIAETDPRKQQGNQK
;
A
#
# COMPACT_ATOMS: atom_id res chain seq x y z
N MET A 1 7.16 -7.52 7.86
CA MET A 1 8.07 -6.34 7.89
C MET A 1 8.17 -5.79 9.31
N LYS A 2 9.16 -4.93 9.61
CA LYS A 2 9.22 -4.23 10.91
C LYS A 2 7.93 -3.44 11.14
N PRO A 3 7.41 -3.36 12.37
CA PRO A 3 6.29 -2.49 12.69
C PRO A 3 6.64 -1.04 12.33
N PHE A 4 5.76 -0.34 11.64
CA PHE A 4 5.93 1.10 11.36
C PHE A 4 5.45 1.96 12.55
N SER A 5 4.76 1.35 13.52
CA SER A 5 4.46 1.92 14.83
C SER A 5 4.71 0.89 15.92
N ASP A 6 5.53 1.25 16.90
CA ASP A 6 5.93 0.39 18.02
C ASP A 6 5.84 1.18 19.34
N PHE A 7 4.62 1.48 19.77
CA PHE A 7 4.35 2.08 21.06
C PHE A 7 4.09 0.98 22.11
N PRO A 8 4.34 1.22 23.41
CA PRO A 8 4.06 0.24 24.46
C PRO A 8 2.61 -0.29 24.48
N PHE A 9 1.65 0.53 24.00
CA PHE A 9 0.21 0.23 23.99
C PHE A 9 -0.35 -0.09 22.58
N LEU A 10 0.42 0.08 21.52
CA LEU A 10 -0.02 -0.08 20.13
C LEU A 10 1.12 -0.56 19.24
N LYS A 11 0.94 -1.73 18.61
CA LYS A 11 1.84 -2.23 17.57
C LYS A 11 1.08 -2.41 16.27
N GLN A 12 1.69 -1.99 15.17
CA GLN A 12 1.11 -2.10 13.83
C GLN A 12 2.12 -2.60 12.81
N ALA A 13 1.70 -3.54 11.97
CA ALA A 13 2.53 -4.05 10.88
C ALA A 13 1.68 -4.37 9.65
N PHE A 14 2.27 -4.20 8.47
CA PHE A 14 1.70 -4.68 7.21
C PHE A 14 2.44 -5.91 6.71
N THR A 15 1.73 -6.76 5.98
CA THR A 15 2.35 -7.75 5.11
C THR A 15 2.90 -7.09 3.86
N GLU A 16 3.76 -7.81 3.14
CA GLU A 16 4.08 -7.43 1.76
C GLU A 16 2.78 -7.43 0.93
N GLY A 17 2.66 -6.46 0.03
CA GLY A 17 1.47 -6.29 -0.81
C GLY A 17 1.38 -7.39 -1.86
N GLU A 18 0.21 -8.00 -1.98
CA GLU A 18 -0.06 -9.00 -3.00
C GLU A 18 -0.21 -8.32 -4.37
N ARG A 19 0.53 -8.82 -5.36
CA ARG A 19 0.47 -8.30 -6.72
C ARG A 19 -0.54 -9.06 -7.57
N PHE A 20 -1.47 -8.31 -8.16
CA PHE A 20 -2.44 -8.82 -9.11
C PHE A 20 -2.07 -8.45 -10.54
N ARG A 21 -2.35 -9.37 -11.46
CA ARG A 21 -2.21 -9.13 -12.90
C ARG A 21 -3.21 -8.05 -13.32
N VAL A 22 -2.70 -7.00 -13.94
CA VAL A 22 -3.54 -5.92 -14.48
C VAL A 22 -3.97 -6.27 -15.90
N ARG A 23 -5.27 -6.19 -16.17
CA ARG A 23 -5.80 -6.35 -17.54
C ARG A 23 -5.31 -5.19 -18.40
N ARG A 24 -4.62 -5.48 -19.51
CA ARG A 24 -4.03 -4.47 -20.40
C ARG A 24 -5.05 -3.42 -20.86
N ALA A 25 -6.23 -3.84 -21.29
CA ALA A 25 -7.29 -2.92 -21.73
C ALA A 25 -7.69 -1.88 -20.66
N ARG A 26 -7.61 -2.24 -19.35
CA ARG A 26 -7.84 -1.30 -18.25
C ARG A 26 -6.69 -0.30 -18.15
N ALA A 27 -5.44 -0.76 -18.21
CA ALA A 27 -4.27 0.10 -18.16
C ALA A 27 -4.24 1.08 -19.35
N GLU A 28 -4.57 0.62 -20.56
CA GLU A 28 -4.60 1.48 -21.75
C GLU A 28 -5.66 2.58 -21.63
N ARG A 29 -6.83 2.25 -21.07
CA ARG A 29 -7.86 3.25 -20.80
C ARG A 29 -7.39 4.31 -19.79
N LEU A 30 -6.65 3.90 -18.76
CA LEU A 30 -6.09 4.79 -17.74
C LEU A 30 -4.92 5.65 -18.27
N LEU A 31 -4.18 5.16 -19.26
CA LEU A 31 -3.15 5.96 -19.92
C LEU A 31 -3.79 7.00 -20.85
N ARG A 32 -4.75 6.58 -21.67
CA ARG A 32 -5.46 7.48 -22.61
C ARG A 32 -6.19 8.63 -21.93
N ASN A 33 -6.71 8.41 -20.72
CA ASN A 33 -7.41 9.46 -19.97
C ASN A 33 -6.47 10.26 -19.03
N GLY A 34 -5.14 10.02 -19.10
CA GLY A 34 -4.15 10.72 -18.28
C GLY A 34 -4.18 10.39 -16.78
N SER A 35 -4.88 9.35 -16.35
CA SER A 35 -4.93 8.94 -14.94
C SER A 35 -3.64 8.27 -14.45
N ILE A 36 -2.82 7.74 -15.38
CA ILE A 36 -1.51 7.16 -15.10
C ILE A 36 -0.50 7.63 -16.15
N THR A 37 0.78 7.65 -15.78
CA THR A 37 1.88 7.95 -16.69
C THR A 37 2.25 6.74 -17.56
N GLN A 38 3.02 6.97 -18.63
CA GLN A 38 3.57 5.87 -19.44
C GLN A 38 4.39 4.89 -18.58
N ASN A 39 5.23 5.40 -17.66
CA ASN A 39 6.02 4.55 -16.77
C ASN A 39 5.14 3.67 -15.88
N GLN A 40 4.03 4.21 -15.34
CA GLN A 40 3.08 3.44 -14.54
C GLN A 40 2.33 2.40 -15.39
N PHE A 41 1.99 2.73 -16.64
CA PHE A 41 1.40 1.76 -17.57
C PHE A 41 2.34 0.58 -17.81
N ASP A 42 3.62 0.84 -18.08
CA ASP A 42 4.62 -0.20 -18.32
C ASP A 42 4.82 -1.05 -17.07
N GLU A 43 4.90 -0.42 -15.89
CA GLU A 43 5.01 -1.16 -14.63
C GLU A 43 3.80 -2.05 -14.35
N PHE A 44 2.58 -1.54 -14.50
CA PHE A 44 1.36 -2.32 -14.25
C PHE A 44 1.18 -3.48 -15.22
N THR A 45 1.57 -3.30 -16.48
CA THR A 45 1.44 -4.36 -17.50
C THR A 45 2.51 -5.44 -17.37
N GLN A 46 3.71 -5.09 -16.90
CA GLN A 46 4.82 -6.05 -16.72
C GLN A 46 4.82 -6.72 -15.35
N LYS A 47 4.65 -5.95 -14.28
CA LYS A 47 4.81 -6.39 -12.88
C LYS A 47 3.49 -6.52 -12.13
N GLY A 48 2.36 -6.20 -12.76
CA GLY A 48 1.08 -6.11 -12.07
C GLY A 48 1.02 -4.92 -11.10
N ALA A 49 -0.06 -4.84 -10.33
CA ALA A 49 -0.26 -3.81 -9.32
C ALA A 49 -0.57 -4.44 -7.97
N ILE A 50 -0.22 -3.76 -6.87
CA ILE A 50 -0.63 -4.19 -5.53
C ILE A 50 -2.15 -4.08 -5.44
N GLY A 51 -2.82 -5.20 -5.20
CA GLY A 51 -4.28 -5.28 -5.12
C GLY A 51 -4.80 -5.49 -3.70
N SER A 52 -3.98 -6.07 -2.82
CA SER A 52 -4.31 -6.30 -1.42
C SER A 52 -3.06 -6.19 -0.53
N HIS A 53 -3.26 -5.87 0.74
CA HIS A 53 -2.31 -6.11 1.81
C HIS A 53 -3.09 -6.43 3.09
N LEU A 54 -2.43 -7.04 4.07
CA LEU A 54 -3.00 -7.28 5.39
C LEU A 54 -2.38 -6.31 6.41
N GLU A 55 -3.23 -5.66 7.20
CA GLU A 55 -2.82 -4.88 8.37
C GLU A 55 -3.05 -5.68 9.65
N ASN A 56 -2.00 -5.81 10.46
CA ASN A 56 -2.07 -6.33 11.82
C ASN A 56 -2.04 -5.16 12.81
N LEU A 57 -3.08 -5.08 13.65
CA LEU A 57 -3.27 -4.04 14.65
C LEU A 57 -3.40 -4.66 16.04
N GLN A 58 -2.38 -4.49 16.88
CA GLN A 58 -2.41 -4.96 18.28
C GLN A 58 -2.63 -3.78 19.22
N ARG A 59 -3.72 -3.82 20.00
CA ARG A 59 -4.06 -2.82 21.03
C ARG A 59 -4.00 -3.42 22.42
N LYS A 60 -3.29 -2.79 23.34
CA LYS A 60 -3.35 -3.09 24.77
C LYS A 60 -4.08 -1.96 25.50
N GLY A 61 -5.06 -2.28 26.35
CA GLY A 61 -5.73 -1.30 27.23
C GLY A 61 -6.94 -0.55 26.66
N GLY A 62 -7.52 -0.97 25.53
CA GLY A 62 -8.83 -0.45 25.09
C GLY A 62 -8.84 1.02 24.65
N PHE A 63 -7.81 1.48 23.93
CA PHE A 63 -7.78 2.86 23.41
C PHE A 63 -8.89 3.09 22.37
N LYS A 64 -9.78 4.05 22.65
CA LYS A 64 -10.92 4.43 21.81
C LYS A 64 -10.50 5.54 20.85
N GLY A 65 -10.44 5.22 19.56
CA GLY A 65 -10.23 6.18 18.48
C GLY A 65 -9.01 5.88 17.64
N PHE A 66 -9.20 5.92 16.31
CA PHE A 66 -8.10 6.18 15.39
C PHE A 66 -7.91 7.69 15.38
N ASN A 67 -6.78 8.20 15.85
CA ASN A 67 -6.50 9.62 15.66
C ASN A 67 -6.19 9.83 14.16
N GLN A 68 -6.72 10.90 13.58
CA GLN A 68 -6.61 11.18 12.13
C GLN A 68 -5.14 11.29 11.68
N HIS A 69 -4.26 11.77 12.57
CA HIS A 69 -2.83 11.88 12.30
C HIS A 69 -2.17 10.52 12.03
N ALA A 70 -2.49 9.49 12.83
CA ALA A 70 -2.00 8.13 12.68
C ALA A 70 -2.51 7.51 11.38
N VAL A 71 -3.78 7.74 11.03
CA VAL A 71 -4.35 7.28 9.74
C VAL A 71 -3.61 7.92 8.56
N SER A 72 -3.35 9.22 8.61
CA SER A 72 -2.57 9.90 7.57
C SER A 72 -1.16 9.36 7.42
N ILE A 73 -0.47 9.07 8.54
CA ILE A 73 0.86 8.44 8.54
C ILE A 73 0.78 7.04 7.90
N ILE A 74 -0.22 6.24 8.27
CA ILE A 74 -0.42 4.89 7.74
C ILE A 74 -0.60 4.93 6.22
N ILE A 75 -1.50 5.78 5.71
CA ILE A 75 -1.75 5.90 4.26
C ILE A 75 -0.48 6.34 3.53
N ALA A 76 0.28 7.27 4.11
CA ALA A 76 1.52 7.74 3.52
C ALA A 76 2.62 6.67 3.51
N GLU A 77 2.74 5.86 4.56
CA GLU A 77 3.77 4.82 4.68
C GLU A 77 3.42 3.56 3.89
N THR A 78 2.13 3.26 3.72
CA THR A 78 1.62 2.12 2.94
C THR A 78 1.26 2.44 1.52
N ASP A 79 1.56 3.67 1.07
CA ASP A 79 1.30 4.09 -0.29
C ASP A 79 1.99 3.11 -1.27
N PRO A 80 1.23 2.35 -2.07
CA PRO A 80 1.78 1.36 -2.98
C PRO A 80 2.69 1.99 -4.05
N ARG A 81 2.60 3.31 -4.25
CA ARG A 81 3.47 4.07 -5.16
C ARG A 81 4.88 4.29 -4.60
N LYS A 82 5.07 4.20 -3.29
CA LYS A 82 6.38 4.32 -2.62
C LYS A 82 7.12 2.99 -2.52
N GLN A 83 6.43 1.87 -2.74
CA GLN A 83 7.05 0.54 -2.77
C GLN A 83 7.83 0.35 -4.08
N GLN A 84 8.93 1.08 -4.24
CA GLN A 84 9.97 0.71 -5.20
C GLN A 84 10.52 -0.66 -4.78
N GLY A 85 10.54 -1.60 -5.72
CA GLY A 85 10.73 -3.01 -5.43
C GLY A 85 11.98 -3.30 -4.60
N ASN A 86 11.77 -3.69 -3.34
CA ASN A 86 12.69 -4.57 -2.64
C ASN A 86 12.62 -5.93 -3.33
N GLN A 87 13.37 -6.08 -4.42
CA GLN A 87 13.88 -7.38 -4.80
C GLN A 87 15.09 -7.65 -3.90
N LYS A 88 14.88 -8.63 -3.01
CA LYS A 88 15.84 -9.28 -2.11
C LYS A 88 16.16 -8.58 -0.80
#